data_AF-A0A8S4R4P8-F1
#
_entry.id   AF-A0A8S4R4P8-F1
#
_cell.length_a   1.000
_cell.length_b   1.000
_cell.length_c   1.000
_cell.angle_alpha   90.00
_cell.angle_beta   90.00
_cell.angle_gamma   90.00
#
_symmetry.space_group_name_H-M   'P 1'
#
loop_
_entity.id
_entity.type
_entity.pdbx_description
1 polymer ?
#
loop_
_entity_poly.entity_id
_entity_poly.type
_entity_poly.pdbx_seq_one_letter_code
_entity_poly.pdbx_strand_id
1 'polypeptide(L)'
;KCVDGYELQNFGPWNGVCAPKAPCPPMTYGDPQSGGDCRPCPCPLTNRENQFASGCSIGPGGNVVCDCLPGYEGPDCSYCANNYFGNPLIPGDSCKPKPQDNCDPMGTAQVRLPDECVCKENVQGRYCDQCKSGSFYLSDDFKHGCALCFCSGIPPQSCVSSTWRRRTTTVRFNVPNVVDQLKVYNSAPIGPAGAVRYITPVDTGLHPALVRGEVNINSITRSEPSIFYWGLQDSFAGDKVTSYGGYLTYQLRNVQPNPSLRNTAADVQLVSENSLTFLYFGDAKPTSDGFLNVSVQFIENSRWQR
;
A
#
# COMPACT_ATOMS: atom_id res chain seq x y z
N LYS A 1 8.21 -13.79 -78.79
CA LYS A 1 8.57 -14.18 -77.40
C LYS A 1 9.41 -13.05 -76.83
N CYS A 2 9.01 -12.48 -75.70
CA CYS A 2 9.76 -11.41 -75.04
C CYS A 2 11.00 -11.97 -74.34
N VAL A 3 12.00 -11.12 -74.08
CA VAL A 3 13.17 -11.47 -73.24
C VAL A 3 12.75 -11.65 -71.79
N ASP A 4 13.58 -12.34 -70.99
CA ASP A 4 13.31 -12.52 -69.56
C ASP A 4 13.14 -11.15 -68.89
N GLY A 5 12.17 -11.08 -67.97
CA GLY A 5 11.74 -9.83 -67.36
C GLY A 5 10.65 -9.05 -68.11
N TYR A 6 10.24 -9.50 -69.31
CA TYR A 6 9.21 -8.85 -70.10
C TYR A 6 8.08 -9.81 -70.48
N GLU A 7 6.84 -9.32 -70.47
CA GLU A 7 5.64 -10.04 -70.89
C GLU A 7 4.96 -9.36 -72.08
N LEU A 8 4.29 -10.15 -72.92
CA LEU A 8 3.61 -9.66 -74.10
C LEU A 8 2.26 -9.04 -73.70
N GLN A 9 2.12 -7.72 -73.81
CA GLN A 9 0.85 -7.04 -73.66
C GLN A 9 0.12 -7.01 -75.00
N ASN A 10 -1.02 -7.70 -75.09
CA ASN A 10 -1.83 -7.83 -76.31
C ASN A 10 -2.68 -6.58 -76.63
N PHE A 11 -2.18 -5.39 -76.34
CA PHE A 11 -2.83 -4.12 -76.67
C PHE A 11 -2.06 -3.38 -77.76
N GLY A 12 -2.69 -3.16 -78.92
CA GLY A 12 -2.16 -2.33 -80.01
C GLY A 12 -2.25 -2.98 -81.41
N PRO A 13 -1.91 -2.24 -82.48
CA PRO A 13 -2.19 -2.64 -83.87
C PRO A 13 -1.22 -3.71 -84.44
N TRP A 14 -0.20 -4.13 -83.67
CA TRP A 14 0.89 -4.98 -84.15
C TRP A 14 1.26 -6.02 -83.09
N ASN A 15 0.65 -7.22 -83.11
CA ASN A 15 1.03 -8.45 -82.38
C ASN A 15 1.51 -8.33 -80.89
N GLY A 16 1.20 -7.24 -80.20
CA GLY A 16 1.54 -6.96 -78.80
C GLY A 16 2.90 -6.28 -78.58
N VAL A 17 3.02 -5.54 -77.48
CA VAL A 17 4.27 -4.88 -77.03
C VAL A 17 4.82 -5.62 -75.81
N CYS A 18 6.13 -5.88 -75.79
CA CYS A 18 6.78 -6.41 -74.60
C CYS A 18 6.93 -5.32 -73.54
N ALA A 19 6.26 -5.47 -72.41
CA ALA A 19 6.38 -4.57 -71.26
C ALA A 19 7.09 -5.28 -70.09
N PRO A 20 7.77 -4.56 -69.19
CA PRO A 20 8.36 -5.16 -68.00
C PRO A 20 7.31 -5.90 -67.19
N LYS A 21 7.64 -7.11 -66.72
CA LYS A 21 6.79 -7.84 -65.78
C LYS A 21 6.57 -6.99 -64.53
N ALA A 22 5.33 -6.97 -64.04
CA ALA A 22 4.98 -6.25 -62.83
C ALA A 22 5.76 -6.82 -61.61
N PRO A 23 6.03 -5.99 -60.59
CA PRO A 23 6.54 -6.47 -59.31
C PRO A 23 5.62 -7.53 -58.71
N CYS A 24 6.18 -8.39 -57.88
CA CYS A 24 5.39 -9.40 -57.18
C CYS A 24 4.27 -8.76 -56.34
N PRO A 25 3.05 -9.35 -56.33
CA PRO A 25 1.95 -8.84 -55.53
C PRO A 25 2.30 -8.90 -54.02
N PRO A 26 1.59 -8.13 -53.17
CA PRO A 26 1.77 -8.20 -51.72
C PRO A 26 1.71 -9.63 -51.20
N MET A 27 2.48 -9.93 -50.16
CA MET A 27 2.64 -11.28 -49.58
C MET A 27 3.30 -12.32 -50.49
N THR A 28 3.99 -11.88 -51.54
CA THR A 28 4.86 -12.72 -52.36
C THR A 28 6.22 -12.09 -52.57
N TYR A 29 7.25 -12.90 -52.79
CA TYR A 29 8.61 -12.47 -53.09
C TYR A 29 9.13 -13.16 -54.35
N GLY A 30 10.11 -12.53 -54.99
CA GLY A 30 10.71 -13.00 -56.23
C GLY A 30 11.19 -11.81 -57.05
N ASP A 31 11.91 -12.09 -58.12
CA ASP A 31 12.33 -11.07 -59.08
C ASP A 31 11.88 -11.44 -60.50
N PRO A 32 10.65 -11.03 -60.88
CA PRO A 32 10.13 -11.27 -62.22
C PRO A 32 10.99 -10.65 -63.32
N GLN A 33 11.73 -9.57 -63.03
CA GLN A 33 12.57 -8.86 -64.00
C GLN A 33 13.83 -9.65 -64.34
N SER A 34 14.36 -10.42 -63.40
CA SER A 34 15.46 -11.38 -63.62
C SER A 34 14.98 -12.78 -64.03
N GLY A 35 13.68 -12.94 -64.35
CA GLY A 35 13.09 -14.22 -64.75
C GLY A 35 12.67 -15.14 -63.59
N GLY A 36 12.70 -14.67 -62.35
CA GLY A 36 12.24 -15.41 -61.18
C GLY A 36 10.72 -15.32 -60.96
N ASP A 37 10.07 -16.45 -60.68
CA ASP A 37 8.64 -16.48 -60.37
C ASP A 37 8.34 -15.96 -58.95
N CYS A 38 7.18 -15.33 -58.78
CA CYS A 38 6.70 -14.89 -57.46
C CYS A 38 6.24 -16.09 -56.63
N ARG A 39 6.71 -16.16 -55.38
CA ARG A 39 6.38 -17.21 -54.41
C ARG A 39 5.75 -16.62 -53.16
N PRO A 40 4.82 -17.32 -52.49
CA PRO A 40 4.24 -16.85 -51.23
C PRO A 40 5.30 -16.65 -50.15
N CYS A 41 5.19 -15.55 -49.41
CA CYS A 41 6.03 -15.27 -48.25
C CYS A 41 5.82 -16.35 -47.15
N PRO A 42 6.88 -17.02 -46.66
CA PRO A 42 6.81 -17.97 -45.55
C PRO A 42 6.94 -17.23 -44.21
N CYS A 43 5.91 -16.47 -43.81
CA CYS A 43 5.98 -15.54 -42.68
C CYS A 43 4.89 -15.77 -41.62
N PRO A 44 4.97 -16.79 -40.75
CA PRO A 44 5.96 -17.88 -40.72
C PRO A 44 5.61 -19.09 -41.58
N LEU A 45 4.34 -19.22 -41.99
CA LEU A 45 3.88 -20.29 -42.86
C LEU A 45 3.35 -19.71 -44.17
N THR A 46 3.10 -20.57 -45.15
CA THR A 46 2.55 -20.18 -46.46
C THR A 46 1.03 -20.26 -46.52
N ASN A 47 0.37 -20.82 -45.48
CA ASN A 47 -1.09 -20.82 -45.36
C ASN A 47 -1.59 -19.45 -44.90
N ARG A 48 -2.70 -19.00 -45.48
CA ARG A 48 -3.28 -17.67 -45.25
C ARG A 48 -3.60 -17.36 -43.78
N GLU A 49 -3.88 -18.39 -42.97
CA GLU A 49 -4.22 -18.24 -41.55
C GLU A 49 -3.01 -17.92 -40.67
N ASN A 50 -1.80 -18.18 -41.14
CA ASN A 50 -0.55 -18.00 -40.40
C ASN A 50 0.45 -17.17 -41.20
N GLN A 51 -0.08 -16.15 -41.88
CA GLN A 51 0.67 -15.12 -42.55
C GLN A 51 0.56 -13.84 -41.72
N PHE A 52 1.58 -13.57 -40.90
CA PHE A 52 1.62 -12.49 -39.91
C PHE A 52 2.62 -11.39 -40.26
N ALA A 53 2.84 -11.18 -41.56
CA ALA A 53 3.66 -10.10 -42.09
C ALA A 53 2.84 -9.21 -43.04
N SER A 54 3.30 -7.98 -43.25
CA SER A 54 2.75 -7.05 -44.25
C SER A 54 3.38 -7.23 -45.64
N GLY A 55 4.56 -7.84 -45.69
CA GLY A 55 5.33 -8.14 -46.89
C GLY A 55 6.57 -8.94 -46.56
N CYS A 56 7.33 -9.33 -47.58
CA CYS A 56 8.64 -9.94 -47.40
C CYS A 56 9.59 -9.60 -48.55
N SER A 57 10.89 -9.66 -48.29
CA SER A 57 11.94 -9.37 -49.26
C SER A 57 13.10 -10.38 -49.14
N ILE A 58 13.96 -10.44 -50.16
CA ILE A 58 15.15 -11.30 -50.13
C ILE A 58 16.29 -10.51 -49.46
N GLY A 59 16.76 -11.00 -48.32
CA GLY A 59 17.88 -10.44 -47.59
C GLY A 59 19.24 -10.72 -48.26
N PRO A 60 20.33 -10.12 -47.75
CA PRO A 60 21.68 -10.26 -48.34
C PRO A 60 22.21 -11.69 -48.42
N GLY A 61 21.73 -12.58 -47.54
CA GLY A 61 22.10 -14.00 -47.50
C GLY A 61 21.22 -14.89 -48.38
N GLY A 62 20.30 -14.32 -49.17
CA GLY A 62 19.34 -15.08 -49.99
C GLY A 62 18.16 -15.65 -49.21
N ASN A 63 18.06 -15.41 -47.90
CA ASN A 63 16.92 -15.79 -47.08
C ASN A 63 15.79 -14.76 -47.22
N VAL A 64 14.55 -15.21 -47.05
CA VAL A 64 13.39 -14.30 -47.00
C VAL A 64 13.38 -13.62 -45.62
N VAL A 65 13.17 -12.31 -45.61
CA VAL A 65 13.01 -11.49 -44.41
C VAL A 65 11.61 -10.87 -44.46
N CYS A 66 10.85 -11.04 -43.38
CA CYS A 66 9.46 -10.65 -43.28
C CYS A 66 9.28 -9.34 -42.52
N ASP A 67 8.35 -8.50 -42.98
CA ASP A 67 7.94 -7.27 -42.30
C ASP A 67 6.79 -7.59 -41.32
N CYS A 68 7.14 -8.08 -40.13
CA CYS A 68 6.18 -8.62 -39.16
C CYS A 68 5.12 -7.62 -38.69
N LEU A 69 3.91 -8.11 -38.49
CA LEU A 69 2.81 -7.37 -37.87
C LEU A 69 3.07 -7.15 -36.37
N PRO A 70 2.44 -6.14 -35.74
CA PRO A 70 2.56 -5.91 -34.29
C PRO A 70 2.19 -7.16 -33.48
N GLY A 71 3.05 -7.52 -32.52
CA GLY A 71 2.89 -8.71 -31.68
C GLY A 71 3.67 -9.95 -32.14
N TYR A 72 4.36 -9.87 -33.28
CA TYR A 72 5.19 -10.95 -33.84
C TYR A 72 6.63 -10.48 -34.00
N GLU A 73 7.58 -11.39 -33.74
CA GLU A 73 9.02 -11.17 -33.84
C GLU A 73 9.70 -12.36 -34.54
N GLY A 74 10.95 -12.15 -34.97
CA GLY A 74 11.75 -13.12 -35.71
C GLY A 74 11.87 -12.81 -37.21
N PRO A 75 12.84 -13.40 -37.92
CA PRO A 75 13.07 -13.16 -39.36
C PRO A 75 11.85 -13.50 -40.23
N ASP A 76 11.05 -14.45 -39.75
CA ASP A 76 9.86 -15.03 -40.39
C ASP A 76 8.59 -14.84 -39.54
N CYS A 77 8.62 -14.00 -38.49
CA CYS A 77 7.49 -13.79 -37.59
C CYS A 77 7.04 -15.07 -36.85
N SER A 78 8.00 -15.95 -36.54
CA SER A 78 7.78 -17.29 -35.97
C SER A 78 7.46 -17.31 -34.48
N TYR A 79 7.63 -16.21 -33.75
CA TYR A 79 7.33 -16.16 -32.32
C TYR A 79 6.66 -14.85 -31.91
N CYS A 80 6.00 -14.88 -30.75
CA CYS A 80 5.31 -13.72 -30.23
C CYS A 80 6.29 -12.73 -29.60
N ALA A 81 6.04 -11.44 -29.86
CA ALA A 81 6.73 -10.34 -29.24
C ALA A 81 6.56 -10.35 -27.71
N ASN A 82 7.38 -9.57 -27.02
CA ASN A 82 7.21 -9.42 -25.58
C ASN A 82 5.79 -8.90 -25.25
N ASN A 83 5.19 -9.41 -24.17
CA ASN A 83 3.78 -9.21 -23.80
C ASN A 83 2.74 -9.79 -24.78
N TYR A 84 3.09 -10.76 -25.63
CA TYR A 84 2.12 -11.56 -26.41
C TYR A 84 2.27 -13.06 -26.08
N PHE A 85 1.21 -13.84 -26.28
CA PHE A 85 1.20 -15.30 -26.10
C PHE A 85 0.45 -15.99 -27.25
N GLY A 86 0.78 -17.26 -27.48
CA GLY A 86 0.29 -18.05 -28.62
C GLY A 86 1.45 -18.68 -29.38
N ASN A 87 1.15 -19.44 -30.43
CA ASN A 87 2.17 -20.06 -31.28
C ASN A 87 1.87 -19.85 -32.78
N PRO A 88 2.55 -18.91 -33.45
CA PRO A 88 2.38 -18.62 -34.88
C PRO A 88 2.66 -19.80 -35.82
N LEU A 89 3.38 -20.83 -35.37
CA LEU A 89 3.73 -22.01 -36.16
C LEU A 89 2.63 -23.08 -36.18
N ILE A 90 1.56 -22.93 -35.37
CA ILE A 90 0.42 -23.85 -35.36
C ILE A 90 -0.66 -23.30 -36.29
N PRO A 91 -1.09 -24.05 -37.33
CA PRO A 91 -2.19 -23.64 -38.19
C PRO A 91 -3.43 -23.19 -37.41
N GLY A 92 -3.86 -21.94 -37.63
CA GLY A 92 -5.02 -21.34 -36.96
C GLY A 92 -4.75 -20.69 -35.59
N ASP A 93 -3.56 -20.84 -35.01
CA ASP A 93 -3.15 -20.11 -33.81
C ASP A 93 -2.43 -18.78 -34.14
N SER A 94 -2.43 -17.83 -33.21
CA SER A 94 -1.93 -16.46 -33.41
C SER A 94 -1.42 -15.83 -32.12
N CYS A 95 -0.57 -14.82 -32.25
CA CYS A 95 -0.12 -14.05 -31.09
C CYS A 95 -1.21 -13.12 -30.60
N LYS A 96 -1.59 -13.27 -29.33
CA LYS A 96 -2.58 -12.45 -28.64
C LYS A 96 -1.88 -11.66 -27.54
N PRO A 97 -2.27 -10.40 -27.28
CA PRO A 97 -1.73 -9.65 -26.16
C PRO A 97 -1.88 -10.45 -24.88
N LYS A 98 -0.79 -10.55 -24.11
CA LYS A 98 -0.87 -11.03 -22.74
C LYS A 98 -1.81 -10.07 -22.01
N PRO A 99 -2.71 -10.60 -21.18
CA PRO A 99 -3.51 -9.78 -20.30
C PRO A 99 -2.59 -8.89 -19.47
N GLN A 100 -2.79 -7.57 -19.55
CA GLN A 100 -2.12 -6.65 -18.64
C GLN A 100 -2.77 -6.82 -17.28
N ASP A 101 -1.95 -7.21 -16.30
CA ASP A 101 -2.36 -7.36 -14.91
C ASP A 101 -2.65 -5.97 -14.34
N ASN A 102 -3.84 -5.44 -14.63
CA ASN A 102 -4.34 -4.15 -14.15
C ASN A 102 -4.86 -4.25 -12.71
N CYS A 103 -4.60 -5.36 -12.04
CA CYS A 103 -5.02 -5.62 -10.68
C CYS A 103 -4.20 -4.78 -9.69
N ASP A 104 -4.87 -4.11 -8.75
CA ASP A 104 -4.24 -3.40 -7.66
C ASP A 104 -3.56 -4.41 -6.71
N PRO A 105 -2.23 -4.36 -6.55
CA PRO A 105 -1.50 -5.34 -5.75
C PRO A 105 -1.88 -5.31 -4.26
N MET A 106 -2.37 -4.18 -3.73
CA MET A 106 -2.82 -4.06 -2.35
C MET A 106 -4.19 -4.72 -2.16
N GLY A 107 -5.04 -4.67 -3.17
CA GLY A 107 -6.40 -5.21 -3.10
C GLY A 107 -6.58 -6.62 -3.66
N THR A 108 -5.64 -7.11 -4.46
CA THR A 108 -5.75 -8.43 -5.10
C THR A 108 -5.21 -9.55 -4.21
N ALA A 109 -6.01 -10.62 -4.10
CA ALA A 109 -5.64 -11.85 -3.40
C ALA A 109 -4.99 -12.86 -4.35
N GLN A 110 -5.51 -12.97 -5.58
CA GLN A 110 -4.95 -13.82 -6.64
C GLN A 110 -5.34 -13.26 -8.01
N VAL A 111 -4.48 -13.47 -9.00
CA VAL A 111 -4.74 -13.13 -10.41
C VAL A 111 -5.08 -14.42 -11.14
N ARG A 112 -6.27 -14.48 -11.74
CA ARG A 112 -6.69 -15.60 -12.59
C ARG A 112 -6.53 -15.19 -14.06
N LEU A 113 -5.63 -15.87 -14.75
CA LEU A 113 -5.42 -15.67 -16.17
C LEU A 113 -6.66 -16.17 -16.96
N PRO A 114 -7.07 -15.48 -18.04
CA PRO A 114 -6.38 -14.33 -18.62
C PRO A 114 -6.63 -13.00 -17.90
N ASP A 115 -7.83 -12.59 -17.47
CA ASP A 115 -8.08 -11.18 -17.06
C ASP A 115 -8.95 -11.00 -15.79
N GLU A 116 -8.84 -11.86 -14.78
CA GLU A 116 -9.67 -11.79 -13.58
C GLU A 116 -8.85 -11.50 -12.30
N CYS A 117 -9.02 -10.29 -11.75
CA CYS A 117 -8.53 -9.94 -10.42
C CYS A 117 -9.48 -10.50 -9.36
N VAL A 118 -9.00 -11.40 -8.51
CA VAL A 118 -9.78 -11.86 -7.36
C VAL A 118 -9.40 -11.00 -6.16
N CYS A 119 -10.35 -10.19 -5.69
CA CYS A 119 -10.12 -9.22 -4.63
C CYS A 119 -10.07 -9.86 -3.24
N LYS A 120 -9.32 -9.21 -2.34
CA LYS A 120 -9.35 -9.49 -0.91
C LYS A 120 -10.75 -9.20 -0.35
N GLU A 121 -11.03 -9.78 0.81
CA GLU A 121 -12.39 -9.85 1.37
C GLU A 121 -13.09 -8.50 1.53
N ASN A 122 -12.39 -7.43 1.91
CA ASN A 122 -12.96 -6.10 2.10
C ASN A 122 -12.78 -5.17 0.88
N VAL A 123 -12.39 -5.72 -0.26
CA VAL A 123 -12.06 -4.98 -1.48
C VAL A 123 -13.01 -5.40 -2.60
N GLN A 124 -13.30 -4.47 -3.51
CA GLN A 124 -14.18 -4.63 -4.66
C GLN A 124 -13.62 -3.85 -5.87
N GLY A 125 -14.33 -3.95 -7.00
CA GLY A 125 -13.92 -3.36 -8.27
C GLY A 125 -13.28 -4.40 -9.19
N ARG A 126 -13.34 -4.14 -10.50
CA ARG A 126 -12.75 -5.04 -11.52
C ARG A 126 -11.24 -5.21 -11.32
N TYR A 127 -10.60 -4.18 -10.79
CA TYR A 127 -9.17 -4.09 -10.57
C TYR A 127 -8.80 -4.18 -9.09
N CYS A 128 -9.74 -4.50 -8.20
CA CYS A 128 -9.52 -4.56 -6.75
C CYS A 128 -8.95 -3.26 -6.15
N ASP A 129 -9.36 -2.13 -6.68
CA ASP A 129 -8.87 -0.78 -6.36
C ASP A 129 -9.82 -0.01 -5.41
N GLN A 130 -10.93 -0.63 -4.97
CA GLN A 130 -11.97 0.05 -4.20
C GLN A 130 -12.34 -0.73 -2.93
N CYS A 131 -12.57 -0.03 -1.83
CA CYS A 131 -13.08 -0.66 -0.61
C CYS A 131 -14.57 -0.99 -0.71
N LYS A 132 -14.99 -2.10 -0.09
CA LYS A 132 -16.41 -2.44 0.08
C LYS A 132 -17.08 -1.46 1.04
N SER A 133 -18.41 -1.34 0.94
CA SER A 133 -19.21 -0.61 1.93
C SER A 133 -18.93 -1.13 3.35
N GLY A 134 -18.77 -0.21 4.31
CA GLY A 134 -18.37 -0.55 5.67
C GLY A 134 -16.87 -0.78 5.85
N SER A 135 -16.05 -0.45 4.84
CA SER A 135 -14.59 -0.45 4.94
C SER A 135 -13.98 0.77 4.26
N PHE A 136 -12.76 1.12 4.65
CA PHE A 136 -12.01 2.27 4.16
C PHE A 136 -10.50 1.98 4.14
N TYR A 137 -9.73 2.84 3.48
CA TYR A 137 -8.26 2.81 3.45
C TYR A 137 -7.68 1.47 2.98
N LEU A 138 -7.49 1.34 1.66
CA LEU A 138 -6.79 0.22 1.02
C LEU A 138 -5.29 0.30 1.37
N SER A 139 -4.77 -0.73 2.05
CA SER A 139 -3.35 -0.83 2.43
C SER A 139 -2.90 -2.29 2.48
N ASP A 140 -1.61 -2.54 2.30
CA ASP A 140 -0.99 -3.86 2.50
C ASP A 140 -0.96 -4.28 3.98
N ASP A 141 -1.03 -3.30 4.89
CA ASP A 141 -1.16 -3.51 6.34
C ASP A 141 -2.38 -4.35 6.73
N PHE A 142 -3.46 -4.30 5.92
CA PHE A 142 -4.67 -5.05 6.18
C PHE A 142 -4.68 -6.34 5.38
N LYS A 143 -4.69 -7.48 6.08
CA LYS A 143 -4.82 -8.82 5.48
C LYS A 143 -6.01 -8.93 4.51
N HIS A 144 -7.10 -8.24 4.80
CA HIS A 144 -8.33 -8.23 4.02
C HIS A 144 -8.44 -7.03 3.05
N GLY A 145 -7.36 -6.27 2.86
CA GLY A 145 -7.20 -5.15 1.93
C GLY A 145 -7.65 -3.80 2.50
N CYS A 146 -8.91 -3.68 2.92
CA CYS A 146 -9.42 -2.46 3.55
C CYS A 146 -9.71 -2.66 5.04
N ALA A 147 -9.55 -1.57 5.82
CA ALA A 147 -9.90 -1.49 7.22
C ALA A 147 -11.43 -1.43 7.40
N LEU A 148 -12.00 -2.18 8.34
CA LEU A 148 -13.43 -2.10 8.64
C LEU A 148 -13.78 -0.80 9.39
N CYS A 149 -14.94 -0.24 9.10
CA CYS A 149 -15.50 0.88 9.88
C CYS A 149 -15.79 0.42 11.31
N PHE A 150 -15.20 1.09 12.30
CA PHE A 150 -15.56 0.91 13.69
C PHE A 150 -16.19 2.19 14.23
N CYS A 151 -17.52 2.21 14.34
CA CYS A 151 -18.30 3.36 14.81
C CYS A 151 -18.90 3.10 16.21
N SER A 152 -18.17 2.41 17.09
CA SER A 152 -18.57 2.16 18.49
C SER A 152 -19.99 1.61 18.65
N GLY A 153 -20.39 0.65 17.81
CA GLY A 153 -21.70 0.01 17.84
C GLY A 153 -22.81 0.71 17.06
N ILE A 154 -22.53 1.85 16.43
CA ILE A 154 -23.44 2.48 15.47
C ILE A 154 -23.30 1.74 14.13
N PRO A 155 -24.40 1.26 13.51
CA PRO A 155 -24.32 0.60 12.21
C PRO A 155 -23.69 1.57 11.20
N PRO A 156 -22.56 1.21 10.56
CA PRO A 156 -21.83 2.11 9.70
C PRO A 156 -22.68 2.42 8.47
N GLN A 157 -23.26 3.62 8.39
CA GLN A 157 -23.98 4.06 7.18
C GLN A 157 -23.03 4.53 6.09
N SER A 158 -21.86 5.07 6.46
CA SER A 158 -20.69 5.27 5.59
C SER A 158 -19.51 5.72 6.46
N CYS A 159 -18.31 5.20 6.21
CA CYS A 159 -17.08 5.80 6.72
C CYS A 159 -16.10 5.93 5.56
N VAL A 160 -15.27 6.96 5.59
CA VAL A 160 -14.28 7.24 4.54
C VAL A 160 -12.94 7.55 5.18
N SER A 161 -11.87 7.29 4.43
CA SER A 161 -10.53 7.70 4.83
C SER A 161 -10.51 9.22 5.01
N SER A 162 -10.03 9.67 6.17
CA SER A 162 -9.82 11.10 6.40
C SER A 162 -8.61 11.60 5.61
N THR A 163 -8.70 12.82 5.08
CA THR A 163 -7.56 13.54 4.48
C THR A 163 -6.67 14.20 5.53
N TRP A 164 -7.06 14.14 6.80
CA TRP A 164 -6.35 14.78 7.89
C TRP A 164 -5.12 13.96 8.27
N ARG A 165 -4.01 14.64 8.56
CA ARG A 165 -2.78 14.00 9.03
C ARG A 165 -2.73 14.04 10.55
N ARG A 166 -2.25 12.96 11.16
CA ARG A 166 -2.01 12.94 12.61
C ARG A 166 -0.81 13.84 12.92
N ARG A 167 -1.00 14.80 13.82
CA ARG A 167 0.07 15.63 14.35
C ARG A 167 0.57 15.02 15.66
N THR A 168 1.86 14.77 15.77
CA THR A 168 2.48 14.36 17.03
C THR A 168 2.79 15.59 17.87
N THR A 169 2.29 15.62 19.09
CA THR A 169 2.62 16.63 20.09
C THR A 169 3.74 16.10 20.97
N THR A 170 4.84 16.85 21.12
CA THR A 170 6.00 16.46 21.91
C THR A 170 6.38 17.57 22.86
N VAL A 171 6.62 17.22 24.12
CA VAL A 171 7.12 18.14 25.15
C VAL A 171 8.34 17.52 25.82
N ARG A 172 9.31 18.35 26.18
CA ARG A 172 10.45 17.97 27.02
C ARG A 172 10.46 18.86 28.25
N PHE A 173 10.48 18.24 29.42
CA PHE A 173 10.47 18.95 30.71
C PHE A 173 11.89 19.32 31.14
N ASN A 174 12.61 20.06 30.30
CA ASN A 174 14.03 20.41 30.50
C ASN A 174 14.29 21.93 30.52
N VAL A 175 13.23 22.74 30.53
CA VAL A 175 13.30 24.20 30.59
C VAL A 175 12.32 24.74 31.64
N PRO A 176 12.69 25.77 32.44
CA PRO A 176 11.88 26.23 33.57
C PRO A 176 10.43 26.57 33.19
N ASN A 177 10.24 27.35 32.12
CA ASN A 177 8.91 27.78 31.65
C ASN A 177 7.95 26.64 31.29
N VAL A 178 8.46 25.46 30.92
CA VAL A 178 7.66 24.27 30.66
C VAL A 178 7.33 23.54 31.96
N VAL A 179 8.28 23.48 32.89
CA VAL A 179 8.11 22.85 34.21
C VAL A 179 7.16 23.66 35.09
N ASP A 180 7.19 24.99 35.01
CA ASP A 180 6.32 25.89 35.78
C ASP A 180 4.82 25.71 35.44
N GLN A 181 4.51 25.15 34.26
CA GLN A 181 3.15 24.84 33.83
C GLN A 181 2.67 23.46 34.28
N LEU A 182 3.57 22.64 34.83
CA LEU A 182 3.26 21.27 35.23
C LEU A 182 2.48 21.27 36.55
N LYS A 183 1.34 20.60 36.53
CA LYS A 183 0.53 20.40 37.74
C LYS A 183 0.78 19.03 38.33
N VAL A 184 0.62 18.91 39.65
CA VAL A 184 0.75 17.65 40.37
C VAL A 184 -0.59 17.33 40.98
N TYR A 185 -1.14 16.18 40.60
CA TYR A 185 -2.43 15.70 41.08
C TYR A 185 -2.23 14.56 42.08
N ASN A 186 -3.08 14.51 43.10
CA ASN A 186 -3.21 13.36 44.00
C ASN A 186 -4.47 12.56 43.60
N SER A 187 -4.30 11.27 43.40
CA SER A 187 -5.38 10.32 43.12
C SER A 187 -5.18 9.03 43.92
N ALA A 188 -5.33 9.12 45.23
CA ALA A 188 -5.33 7.94 46.09
C ALA A 188 -6.62 7.11 45.93
N PRO A 189 -6.52 5.79 45.73
CA PRO A 189 -7.68 4.90 45.74
C PRO A 189 -8.35 4.90 47.11
N ILE A 190 -9.68 5.03 47.15
CA ILE A 190 -10.47 4.95 48.38
C ILE A 190 -11.29 3.66 48.37
N GLY A 191 -11.26 2.92 49.48
CA GLY A 191 -12.09 1.74 49.69
C GLY A 191 -11.31 0.53 50.21
N PRO A 192 -12.01 -0.51 50.70
CA PRO A 192 -11.37 -1.74 51.16
C PRO A 192 -10.71 -2.49 49.98
N ALA A 193 -9.72 -3.34 50.30
CA ALA A 193 -9.07 -4.20 49.33
C ALA A 193 -10.11 -5.04 48.57
N GLY A 194 -10.18 -4.87 47.25
CA GLY A 194 -11.16 -5.52 46.37
C GLY A 194 -12.34 -4.65 45.91
N ALA A 195 -12.55 -3.47 46.49
CA ALA A 195 -13.56 -2.49 46.06
C ALA A 195 -12.98 -1.08 45.94
N VAL A 196 -11.74 -1.00 45.45
CA VAL A 196 -10.99 0.23 45.24
C VAL A 196 -11.71 1.12 44.24
N ARG A 197 -12.07 2.34 44.64
CA ARG A 197 -12.57 3.39 43.75
C ARG A 197 -11.51 4.46 43.57
N TYR A 198 -11.20 4.77 42.32
CA TYR A 198 -10.39 5.93 41.99
C TYR A 198 -11.32 7.14 41.90
N ILE A 199 -11.03 8.15 42.69
CA ILE A 199 -11.75 9.43 42.67
C ILE A 199 -11.11 10.36 41.65
N THR A 200 -11.84 11.40 41.26
CA THR A 200 -11.32 12.47 40.41
C THR A 200 -10.02 13.03 41.01
N PRO A 201 -8.92 13.10 40.23
CA PRO A 201 -7.66 13.61 40.74
C PRO A 201 -7.78 15.04 41.26
N VAL A 202 -7.17 15.31 42.41
CA VAL A 202 -7.20 16.62 43.08
C VAL A 202 -5.87 17.33 42.87
N ASP A 203 -5.91 18.59 42.42
CA ASP A 203 -4.70 19.41 42.30
C ASP A 203 -4.09 19.65 43.68
N THR A 204 -2.82 19.32 43.84
CA THR A 204 -2.10 19.44 45.12
C THR A 204 -1.62 20.85 45.41
N GLY A 205 -1.61 21.74 44.40
CA GLY A 205 -0.98 23.05 44.49
C GLY A 205 0.55 23.00 44.65
N LEU A 206 1.16 21.83 44.49
CA LEU A 206 2.61 21.68 44.50
C LEU A 206 3.20 22.28 43.21
N HIS A 207 4.28 23.06 43.36
CA HIS A 207 4.98 23.67 42.24
C HIS A 207 6.29 22.92 41.95
N PRO A 208 6.35 22.11 40.88
CA PRO A 208 7.57 21.45 40.47
C PRO A 208 8.63 22.46 40.05
N ALA A 209 9.90 22.14 40.30
CA ALA A 209 11.03 22.97 39.92
C ALA A 209 12.03 22.15 39.09
N LEU A 210 12.70 22.81 38.15
CA LEU A 210 13.77 22.18 37.38
C LEU A 210 15.08 22.24 38.17
N VAL A 211 15.60 21.07 38.58
CA VAL A 211 16.86 20.94 39.32
C VAL A 211 17.79 20.01 38.56
N ARG A 212 18.97 20.51 38.15
CA ARG A 212 19.97 19.73 37.38
C ARG A 212 19.40 19.05 36.12
N GLY A 213 18.43 19.71 35.46
CA GLY A 213 17.80 19.18 34.24
C GLY A 213 16.71 18.14 34.49
N GLU A 214 16.31 17.93 35.75
CA GLU A 214 15.24 17.01 36.14
C GLU A 214 14.09 17.75 36.83
N VAL A 215 12.87 17.28 36.62
CA VAL A 215 11.69 17.79 37.32
C VAL A 215 11.70 17.27 38.75
N ASN A 216 11.68 18.19 39.71
CA ASN A 216 11.73 17.87 41.13
C ASN A 216 10.53 18.48 41.86
N ILE A 217 9.96 17.75 42.82
CA ILE A 217 8.97 18.27 43.75
C ILE A 217 9.59 18.26 45.15
N ASN A 218 9.72 19.45 45.73
CA ASN A 218 10.06 19.59 47.14
C ASN A 218 8.77 19.54 47.98
N SER A 219 8.88 19.06 49.22
CA SER A 219 7.77 19.13 50.21
C SER A 219 6.60 18.14 50.00
N ILE A 220 6.86 16.92 49.53
CA ILE A 220 5.85 15.86 49.61
C ILE A 220 5.78 15.34 51.05
N THR A 221 4.70 15.68 51.76
CA THR A 221 4.40 15.11 53.09
C THR A 221 4.02 13.64 52.95
N ARG A 222 4.91 12.74 53.40
CA ARG A 222 4.71 11.28 53.31
C ARG A 222 3.87 10.70 54.45
N SER A 223 3.08 11.53 55.13
CA SER A 223 2.29 11.11 56.30
C SER A 223 1.09 10.23 55.91
N GLU A 224 0.61 10.33 54.68
CA GLU A 224 -0.50 9.52 54.17
C GLU A 224 -0.11 8.81 52.86
N PRO A 225 -0.59 7.58 52.64
CA PRO A 225 -0.39 6.89 51.37
C PRO A 225 -1.11 7.65 50.25
N SER A 226 -0.33 8.38 49.45
CA SER A 226 -0.82 9.20 48.34
C SER A 226 -0.16 8.78 47.04
N ILE A 227 -0.93 8.78 45.95
CA ILE A 227 -0.44 8.49 44.60
C ILE A 227 -0.46 9.80 43.82
N PHE A 228 0.71 10.21 43.36
CA PHE A 228 0.89 11.46 42.64
C PHE A 228 1.00 11.22 41.13
N TYR A 229 0.36 12.10 40.37
CA TYR A 229 0.36 12.09 38.91
C TYR A 229 0.84 13.44 38.38
N TRP A 230 1.62 13.38 37.31
CA TRP A 230 1.99 14.55 36.54
C TRP A 230 0.86 14.91 35.59
N GLY A 231 0.28 16.10 35.78
CA GLY A 231 -0.69 16.67 34.85
C GLY A 231 0.01 17.16 33.59
N LEU A 232 -0.28 16.56 32.45
CA LEU A 232 0.26 17.01 31.17
C LEU A 232 -0.29 18.40 30.81
N GLN A 233 0.49 19.16 30.03
CA GLN A 233 0.11 20.50 29.55
C GLN A 233 -1.19 20.47 28.72
N ASP A 234 -1.86 21.62 28.63
CA ASP A 234 -3.14 21.78 27.90
C ASP A 234 -3.08 21.32 26.44
N SER A 235 -1.90 21.31 25.81
CA SER A 235 -1.70 20.78 24.46
C SER A 235 -2.02 19.28 24.33
N PHE A 236 -2.00 18.54 25.44
CA PHE A 236 -2.36 17.12 25.54
C PHE A 236 -3.82 16.90 25.98
N ALA A 237 -4.54 17.96 26.35
CA ALA A 237 -5.92 17.92 26.85
C ALA A 237 -6.93 18.50 25.85
N GLY A 238 -8.21 18.57 26.22
CA GLY A 238 -9.32 19.02 25.36
C GLY A 238 -9.84 17.91 24.43
N ASP A 239 -10.56 18.29 23.36
CA ASP A 239 -11.03 17.31 22.39
C ASP A 239 -9.85 16.67 21.64
N LYS A 240 -9.66 15.38 21.91
CA LYS A 240 -8.64 14.52 21.31
C LYS A 240 -9.26 13.26 20.75
N VAL A 241 -10.52 13.26 20.31
CA VAL A 241 -11.16 12.08 19.68
C VAL A 241 -10.32 11.56 18.50
N THR A 242 -9.65 12.45 17.76
CA THR A 242 -8.75 12.09 16.65
C THR A 242 -7.47 11.35 17.09
N SER A 243 -7.14 11.28 18.38
CA SER A 243 -6.03 10.49 18.89
C SER A 243 -6.38 9.02 19.11
N TYR A 244 -7.65 8.62 18.97
CA TYR A 244 -8.07 7.22 19.00
C TYR A 244 -7.27 6.38 18.00
N GLY A 245 -6.85 5.18 18.42
CA GLY A 245 -5.91 4.32 17.68
C GLY A 245 -4.46 4.84 17.64
N GLY A 246 -4.17 5.97 18.28
CA GLY A 246 -2.82 6.53 18.44
C GLY A 246 -2.13 6.07 19.71
N TYR A 247 -0.98 6.68 19.97
CA TYR A 247 -0.11 6.33 21.10
C TYR A 247 0.26 7.56 21.92
N LEU A 248 0.23 7.42 23.24
CA LEU A 248 0.94 8.27 24.18
C LEU A 248 2.25 7.58 24.56
N THR A 249 3.37 8.22 24.26
CA THR A 249 4.69 7.71 24.61
C THR A 249 5.38 8.64 25.58
N TYR A 250 5.98 8.07 26.63
CA TYR A 250 6.76 8.84 27.60
C TYR A 250 7.91 8.01 28.16
N GLN A 251 8.91 8.72 28.66
CA GLN A 251 10.08 8.14 29.32
C GLN A 251 10.20 8.74 30.72
N LEU A 252 10.30 7.86 31.72
CA LEU A 252 10.68 8.24 33.08
C LEU A 252 12.14 7.84 33.33
N ARG A 253 12.80 8.61 34.19
CA ARG A 253 14.17 8.35 34.66
C ARG A 253 14.17 8.15 36.17
N ASN A 254 15.21 7.52 36.69
CA ASN A 254 15.37 7.22 38.12
C ASN A 254 14.24 6.33 38.67
N VAL A 255 13.70 5.42 37.85
CA VAL A 255 12.69 4.45 38.25
C VAL A 255 13.37 3.24 38.89
N GLN A 256 12.92 2.84 40.08
CA GLN A 256 13.46 1.71 40.82
C GLN A 256 13.29 0.39 40.03
N PRO A 257 14.37 -0.30 39.60
CA PRO A 257 14.26 -1.52 38.82
C PRO A 257 13.79 -2.75 39.60
N ASN A 258 13.84 -2.71 40.93
CA ASN A 258 13.40 -3.84 41.75
C ASN A 258 11.87 -4.08 41.61
N PRO A 259 11.43 -5.24 41.08
CA PRO A 259 10.02 -5.55 40.89
C PRO A 259 9.21 -5.55 42.21
N SER A 260 9.84 -5.86 43.34
CA SER A 260 9.19 -5.86 44.66
C SER A 260 8.80 -4.47 45.15
N LEU A 261 9.39 -3.41 44.58
CA LEU A 261 9.11 -2.02 44.90
C LEU A 261 8.30 -1.31 43.80
N ARG A 262 7.74 -2.09 42.87
CA ARG A 262 6.96 -1.55 41.75
C ARG A 262 5.70 -0.86 42.26
N ASN A 263 5.44 0.35 41.77
CA ASN A 263 4.17 1.02 41.98
C ASN A 263 3.05 0.25 41.25
N THR A 264 1.97 -0.08 41.97
CA THR A 264 0.82 -0.83 41.46
C THR A 264 -0.35 0.06 41.04
N ALA A 265 -0.19 1.39 41.17
CA ALA A 265 -1.16 2.36 40.67
C ALA A 265 -1.36 2.28 39.15
N ALA A 266 -2.44 2.87 38.65
CA ALA A 266 -2.60 3.10 37.22
C ALA A 266 -1.43 3.96 36.70
N ASP A 267 -0.88 3.60 35.54
CA ASP A 267 0.24 4.32 34.91
C ASP A 267 -0.22 5.63 34.27
N VAL A 268 -1.42 5.63 33.67
CA VAL A 268 -2.04 6.80 33.03
C VAL A 268 -3.50 6.91 33.45
N GLN A 269 -3.95 8.13 33.71
CA GLN A 269 -5.36 8.45 33.93
C GLN A 269 -5.85 9.44 32.87
N LEU A 270 -6.98 9.13 32.24
CA LEU A 270 -7.70 10.09 31.40
C LEU A 270 -8.92 10.58 32.17
N VAL A 271 -8.97 11.87 32.43
CA VAL A 271 -10.06 12.51 33.17
C VAL A 271 -10.83 13.39 32.21
N SER A 272 -12.12 13.10 32.04
CA SER A 272 -13.03 13.88 31.22
C SER A 272 -13.74 14.96 32.05
N GLU A 273 -14.20 16.02 31.39
CA GLU A 273 -14.97 17.11 32.02
C GLU A 273 -16.26 16.63 32.69
N ASN A 274 -16.83 15.52 32.23
CA ASN A 274 -18.02 14.89 32.81
C ASN A 274 -17.69 13.91 33.97
N SER A 275 -16.53 14.06 34.60
CA SER A 275 -16.05 13.25 35.72
C SER A 275 -15.88 11.76 35.42
N LEU A 276 -15.80 11.37 34.15
CA LEU A 276 -15.37 10.03 33.76
C LEU A 276 -13.85 9.93 33.86
N THR A 277 -13.38 8.90 34.56
CA THR A 277 -11.95 8.59 34.68
C THR A 277 -11.68 7.24 34.05
N PHE A 278 -10.72 7.17 33.15
CA PHE A 278 -10.21 5.92 32.60
C PHE A 278 -8.80 5.69 33.10
N LEU A 279 -8.53 4.47 33.54
CA LEU A 279 -7.27 4.07 34.17
C LEU A 279 -6.57 3.07 33.27
N TYR A 280 -5.31 3.33 32.96
CA TYR A 280 -4.47 2.42 32.19
C TYR A 280 -3.45 1.72 33.08
N PHE A 281 -3.36 0.40 32.96
CA PHE A 281 -2.39 -0.44 33.67
C PHE A 281 -1.45 -1.13 32.68
N GLY A 282 -0.24 -0.58 32.55
CA GLY A 282 0.83 -1.13 31.72
C GLY A 282 1.64 -2.22 32.42
N ASP A 283 2.50 -2.87 31.64
CA ASP A 283 3.45 -3.89 32.06
C ASP A 283 4.91 -3.54 31.71
N ALA A 284 5.15 -2.29 31.29
CA ALA A 284 6.48 -1.78 31.02
C ALA A 284 7.37 -1.93 32.26
N LYS A 285 8.59 -2.41 32.03
CA LYS A 285 9.59 -2.63 33.07
C LYS A 285 10.75 -1.64 32.89
N PRO A 286 11.24 -1.05 33.98
CA PRO A 286 12.42 -0.19 33.91
C PRO A 286 13.65 -1.02 33.53
N THR A 287 14.57 -0.39 32.83
CA THR A 287 15.90 -0.92 32.52
C THR A 287 16.79 -0.90 33.77
N SER A 288 17.93 -1.61 33.73
CA SER A 288 18.87 -1.68 34.86
C SER A 288 19.49 -0.33 35.23
N ASP A 289 19.58 0.59 34.27
CA ASP A 289 20.00 1.98 34.42
C ASP A 289 18.87 2.94 34.84
N GLY A 290 17.68 2.41 35.16
CA GLY A 290 16.59 3.17 35.79
C GLY A 290 15.71 3.97 34.82
N PHE A 291 15.72 3.64 33.52
CA PHE A 291 14.84 4.24 32.54
C PHE A 291 13.58 3.39 32.34
N LEU A 292 12.41 4.01 32.28
CA LEU A 292 11.16 3.36 31.94
C LEU A 292 10.58 4.01 30.69
N ASN A 293 10.50 3.24 29.60
CA ASN A 293 9.83 3.67 28.37
C ASN A 293 8.44 3.05 28.32
N VAL A 294 7.42 3.89 28.16
CA VAL A 294 6.02 3.45 28.11
C VAL A 294 5.39 3.91 26.80
N SER A 295 4.59 3.03 26.21
CA SER A 295 3.75 3.33 25.04
C SER A 295 2.33 2.86 25.33
N VAL A 296 1.41 3.80 25.39
CA VAL A 296 0.00 3.56 25.70
C VAL A 296 -0.82 3.78 24.45
N GLN A 297 -1.53 2.75 24.00
CA GLN A 297 -2.42 2.87 22.84
C GLN A 297 -3.84 3.28 23.29
N PHE A 298 -4.41 4.28 22.62
CA PHE A 298 -5.77 4.75 22.87
C PHE A 298 -6.81 3.93 22.10
N ILE A 299 -7.03 2.70 22.56
CA ILE A 299 -8.05 1.76 22.06
C ILE A 299 -8.70 1.04 23.25
N GLU A 300 -9.93 0.57 23.09
CA GLU A 300 -10.59 -0.26 24.08
C GLU A 300 -9.91 -1.64 24.12
N ASN A 301 -9.11 -1.87 25.16
CA ASN A 301 -8.47 -3.15 25.42
C ASN A 301 -8.55 -3.48 26.91
N SER A 302 -8.07 -4.66 27.29
CA SER A 302 -8.10 -5.13 28.69
C SER A 302 -7.20 -4.33 29.65
N ARG A 303 -6.37 -3.40 29.15
CA ARG A 303 -5.48 -2.56 29.97
C ARG A 303 -6.16 -1.28 30.43
N TRP A 304 -7.25 -0.87 29.79
CA TRP A 304 -8.06 0.27 30.17
C TRP A 304 -9.23 -0.17 31.07
N GLN A 305 -9.40 0.51 32.19
CA GLN A 305 -10.48 0.32 33.15
C GLN A 305 -11.24 1.63 33.36
N ARG A 306 -12.50 1.56 33.78
CA ARG A 306 -13.36 2.69 34.11
C ARG A 306 -13.73 2.66 35.58
#